data_AF-A0A1E4T2C7-F1
#
_entry.id   AF-A0A1E4T2C7-F1
#
_cell.length_a   1.000
_cell.length_b   1.000
_cell.length_c   1.000
_cell.angle_alpha   90.00
_cell.angle_beta   90.00
_cell.angle_gamma   90.00
#
_symmetry.space_group_name_H-M   'P 1'
#
loop_
_entity.id
_entity.type
_entity.pdbx_description
1 polymer ?
#
loop_
_entity_poly.entity_id
_entity_poly.type
_entity_poly.pdbx_seq_one_letter_code
_entity_poly.pdbx_strand_id
1 'polypeptide(L)'
;MWNYWFGGSQGQKKELPKKAIVELREHISTLNKKTSYLETQIKEHENTARKNITTNKNLARLSLKKKKKLEGDLEKIENQIESLETQLTAIESANLNLETMKAMKQGAKAMKQIHGDFNVDKVDQTMEDIREQVELSEEISDAISRPLGNDLIDEDELDEELAMLQQEELDSKMTNTKQQQQVKPQLESSTNVTKHKLPDVPTSKVEEDEEEEDEDEKALRELQAEMGM
;
A
#
# COMPACT_ATOMS: atom_id res chain seq x y z
N MET A 1 -31.26 10.14 -43.93
CA MET A 1 -29.82 10.33 -44.20
C MET A 1 -29.33 11.55 -43.46
N TRP A 2 -28.87 11.39 -42.22
CA TRP A 2 -28.01 12.36 -41.54
C TRP A 2 -26.95 11.54 -40.80
N ASN A 3 -25.92 11.14 -41.55
CA ASN A 3 -24.68 10.60 -41.00
C ASN A 3 -23.96 11.78 -40.33
N TYR A 4 -24.08 11.90 -39.01
CA TYR A 4 -23.21 12.80 -38.25
C TYR A 4 -21.87 12.11 -38.01
N TRP A 5 -21.05 12.26 -39.05
CA TRP A 5 -19.62 12.19 -39.04
C TRP A 5 -19.09 13.25 -38.06
N PHE A 6 -18.45 12.84 -36.97
CA PHE A 6 -17.10 13.36 -36.68
C PHE A 6 -16.42 12.55 -35.59
N GLY A 7 -15.23 12.04 -35.94
CA GLY A 7 -14.30 11.44 -35.01
C GLY A 7 -13.85 12.47 -33.98
N GLY A 8 -14.30 12.29 -32.74
CA GLY A 8 -13.61 12.86 -31.59
C GLY A 8 -12.22 12.23 -31.50
N SER A 9 -11.19 13.05 -31.74
CA SER A 9 -9.78 12.70 -31.59
C SER A 9 -9.56 11.85 -30.33
N GLN A 10 -8.78 10.77 -30.44
CA GLN A 10 -8.38 9.92 -29.32
C GLN A 10 -7.83 10.71 -28.12
N GLY A 11 -7.32 11.94 -28.33
CA GLY A 11 -6.90 12.86 -27.27
C GLY A 11 -8.05 13.38 -26.41
N GLN A 12 -9.21 13.71 -26.99
CA GLN A 12 -10.38 14.17 -26.22
C GLN A 12 -10.91 13.08 -25.27
N LYS A 13 -10.82 11.80 -25.67
CA LYS A 13 -11.30 10.69 -24.83
C LYS A 13 -10.45 10.46 -23.57
N LYS A 14 -9.17 10.80 -23.60
CA LYS A 14 -8.26 10.66 -22.44
C LYS A 14 -8.41 11.81 -21.43
N GLU A 15 -8.81 13.00 -21.90
CA GLU A 15 -9.01 14.20 -21.08
C GLU A 15 -10.38 14.22 -20.37
N LEU A 16 -11.38 13.49 -20.88
CA LEU A 16 -12.76 13.49 -20.38
C LEU A 16 -12.91 13.17 -18.88
N PRO A 17 -12.30 12.10 -18.32
CA PRO A 17 -12.51 11.76 -16.90
C PRO A 17 -11.89 12.80 -15.97
N LYS A 18 -10.66 13.24 -16.26
CA LYS A 18 -9.96 14.26 -15.46
C LYS A 18 -10.69 15.59 -15.48
N LYS A 19 -11.15 16.01 -16.66
CA LYS A 19 -11.94 17.24 -16.81
C LYS A 19 -13.26 17.15 -16.04
N ALA A 20 -13.98 16.03 -16.14
CA ALA A 20 -15.23 15.82 -15.39
C ALA A 20 -15.02 15.86 -13.87
N ILE A 21 -13.94 15.25 -13.37
CA ILE A 21 -13.57 15.30 -11.95
C ILE A 21 -13.37 16.75 -11.48
N VAL A 22 -12.62 17.56 -12.25
CA VAL A 22 -12.37 18.97 -11.91
C VAL A 22 -13.67 19.78 -11.91
N GLU A 23 -14.49 19.65 -12.96
CA GLU A 23 -15.77 20.36 -13.07
C GLU A 23 -16.74 19.98 -11.95
N LEU A 24 -16.82 18.69 -11.58
CA LEU A 24 -17.64 18.22 -10.46
C LEU A 24 -17.17 18.82 -9.13
N ARG A 25 -15.87 18.81 -8.85
CA ARG A 25 -15.30 19.40 -7.63
C ARG A 25 -15.56 20.90 -7.54
N GLU A 26 -15.42 21.62 -8.65
CA GLU A 26 -15.72 23.06 -8.71
C GLU A 26 -17.21 23.33 -8.46
N HIS A 27 -18.10 22.50 -9.02
CA HIS A 27 -19.53 22.63 -8.80
C HIS A 27 -19.92 22.33 -7.34
N ILE A 28 -19.37 21.26 -6.75
CA ILE A 28 -19.55 20.93 -5.32
C ILE A 28 -19.06 22.09 -4.44
N SER A 29 -17.89 22.67 -4.73
CA SER A 29 -17.38 23.85 -4.00
C SER A 29 -18.33 25.05 -4.08
N THR A 30 -18.92 25.28 -5.25
CA THR A 30 -19.90 26.36 -5.45
C THR A 30 -21.19 26.11 -4.67
N LEU A 31 -21.69 24.87 -4.67
CA LEU A 31 -22.86 24.49 -3.88
C LEU A 31 -22.60 24.63 -2.38
N ASN A 32 -21.43 24.21 -1.89
CA ASN A 32 -21.02 24.39 -0.50
C ASN A 32 -21.00 25.87 -0.07
N LYS A 33 -20.47 26.77 -0.91
CA LYS A 33 -20.55 28.22 -0.65
C LYS A 33 -22.00 28.71 -0.56
N LYS A 34 -22.89 28.17 -1.39
CA LYS A 34 -24.32 28.49 -1.38
C LYS A 34 -25.01 27.95 -0.12
N THR A 35 -24.65 26.77 0.35
CA THR A 35 -25.08 26.18 1.63
C THR A 35 -24.75 27.15 2.78
N SER A 36 -23.48 27.57 2.92
CA SER A 36 -23.07 28.51 3.98
C SER A 36 -23.81 29.85 3.92
N TYR A 37 -24.10 30.35 2.72
CA TYR A 37 -24.89 31.56 2.53
C TYR A 37 -26.35 31.38 2.98
N LEU A 38 -26.98 30.26 2.63
CA LEU A 38 -28.35 29.95 3.04
C LEU A 38 -28.46 29.77 4.55
N GLU A 39 -27.52 29.06 5.18
CA GLU A 39 -27.44 28.91 6.64
C GLU A 39 -27.36 30.27 7.35
N THR A 40 -26.57 31.20 6.80
CA THR A 40 -26.45 32.56 7.35
C THR A 40 -27.79 33.30 7.29
N GLN A 41 -28.50 33.23 6.16
CA GLN A 41 -29.83 33.84 6.04
C GLN A 41 -30.90 33.18 6.91
N ILE A 42 -30.83 31.84 7.09
CA ILE A 42 -31.69 31.09 8.00
C ILE A 42 -31.52 31.62 9.43
N LYS A 43 -30.26 31.76 9.88
CA LYS A 43 -29.93 32.32 11.21
C LYS A 43 -30.43 33.77 11.35
N GLU A 44 -30.31 34.59 10.32
CA GLU A 44 -30.80 35.98 10.34
C GLU A 44 -32.32 36.07 10.49
N HIS A 45 -33.07 35.27 9.72
CA HIS A 45 -34.53 35.23 9.82
C HIS A 45 -35.00 34.62 11.14
N GLU A 46 -34.29 33.65 11.68
CA GLU A 46 -34.53 33.14 13.03
C GLU A 46 -34.36 34.22 14.09
N ASN A 47 -33.25 34.97 14.04
CA ASN A 47 -32.99 36.06 14.98
C ASN A 47 -34.05 37.16 14.87
N THR A 48 -34.46 37.51 13.65
CA THR A 48 -35.54 38.48 13.43
C THR A 48 -36.87 37.99 14.01
N ALA A 49 -37.20 36.71 13.82
CA ALA A 49 -38.40 36.11 14.39
C ALA A 49 -38.37 36.14 15.92
N ARG A 50 -37.25 35.73 16.54
CA ARG A 50 -37.06 35.75 18.00
C ARG A 50 -37.21 37.15 18.59
N LYS A 51 -36.60 38.17 17.97
CA LYS A 51 -36.69 39.57 18.41
C LYS A 51 -38.11 40.15 18.37
N ASN A 52 -38.95 39.66 17.45
CA ASN A 52 -40.28 40.22 17.21
C ASN A 52 -41.43 39.35 17.75
N ILE A 53 -41.14 38.27 18.49
CA ILE A 53 -42.14 37.28 18.87
C ILE A 53 -43.23 37.83 19.81
N THR A 54 -42.87 38.78 20.70
CA THR A 54 -43.78 39.44 21.64
C THR A 54 -44.26 40.80 21.13
N THR A 55 -43.43 41.52 20.35
CA THR A 55 -43.68 42.91 19.94
C THR A 55 -44.40 43.03 18.60
N ASN A 56 -44.10 42.17 17.62
CA ASN A 56 -44.68 42.20 16.29
C ASN A 56 -44.86 40.78 15.71
N LYS A 57 -45.95 40.13 16.14
CA LYS A 57 -46.27 38.75 15.79
C LYS A 57 -46.40 38.51 14.27
N ASN A 58 -46.87 39.50 13.51
CA ASN A 58 -46.99 39.39 12.05
C ASN A 58 -45.62 39.34 11.37
N LEU A 59 -44.69 40.21 11.79
CA LEU A 59 -43.32 40.20 11.30
C LEU A 59 -42.60 38.90 11.69
N ALA A 60 -42.77 38.44 12.93
CA ALA A 60 -42.19 37.17 13.37
C ALA A 60 -42.69 35.99 12.53
N ARG A 61 -44.01 35.92 12.25
CA ARG A 61 -44.61 34.88 11.40
C ARG A 61 -44.06 34.92 9.98
N LEU A 62 -43.91 36.11 9.39
CA LEU A 62 -43.35 36.28 8.05
C LEU A 62 -41.89 35.80 8.00
N SER A 63 -41.07 36.16 8.99
CA SER A 63 -39.68 35.72 9.09
C SER A 63 -39.57 34.21 9.24
N LEU A 64 -40.42 33.57 10.04
CA LEU A 64 -40.47 32.10 10.14
C LEU A 64 -40.86 31.43 8.81
N LYS A 65 -41.81 32.01 8.06
CA LYS A 65 -42.17 31.50 6.73
C LYS A 65 -40.99 31.57 5.75
N LYS A 66 -40.23 32.66 5.78
CA LYS A 66 -39.00 32.82 4.96
C LYS A 66 -37.93 31.81 5.38
N LYS A 67 -37.67 31.68 6.68
CA LYS A 67 -36.77 30.66 7.25
C LYS A 67 -37.13 29.27 6.71
N LYS A 68 -38.40 28.86 6.82
CA LYS A 68 -38.83 27.53 6.40
C LYS A 68 -38.64 27.26 4.90
N LYS A 69 -38.82 28.29 4.06
CA LYS A 69 -38.52 28.20 2.63
C LYS A 69 -37.03 27.98 2.38
N LEU A 70 -36.16 28.75 3.05
CA LEU A 70 -34.72 28.62 2.90
C LEU A 70 -34.21 27.27 3.41
N GLU A 71 -34.76 26.73 4.50
CA GLU A 71 -34.47 25.36 4.97
C GLU A 71 -34.79 24.32 3.89
N GLY A 72 -35.94 24.44 3.22
CA GLY A 72 -36.28 23.52 2.12
C GLY A 72 -35.42 23.71 0.87
N ASP A 73 -34.87 24.90 0.65
CA ASP A 73 -33.92 25.14 -0.45
C ASP A 73 -32.50 24.64 -0.08
N LEU A 74 -32.12 24.71 1.20
CA LEU A 74 -30.88 24.14 1.76
C LEU A 74 -30.86 22.62 1.59
N GLU A 75 -31.92 21.94 2.05
CA GLU A 75 -32.08 20.48 1.94
C GLU A 75 -31.94 20.00 0.48
N LYS A 76 -32.50 20.76 -0.49
CA LYS A 76 -32.34 20.42 -1.91
C LYS A 76 -30.89 20.52 -2.38
N ILE A 77 -30.15 21.52 -1.92
CA ILE A 77 -28.75 21.72 -2.29
C ILE A 77 -27.87 20.65 -1.65
N GLU A 78 -28.14 20.28 -0.40
CA GLU A 78 -27.46 19.17 0.29
C GLU A 78 -27.66 17.86 -0.50
N ASN A 79 -28.90 17.53 -0.88
CA ASN A 79 -29.17 16.37 -1.74
C ASN A 79 -28.44 16.44 -3.10
N GLN A 80 -28.29 17.64 -3.68
CA GLN A 80 -27.52 17.84 -4.91
C GLN A 80 -26.04 17.58 -4.70
N ILE A 81 -25.46 18.05 -3.59
CA ILE A 81 -24.06 17.80 -3.22
C ILE A 81 -23.84 16.29 -3.07
N GLU A 82 -24.65 15.59 -2.29
CA GLU A 82 -24.54 14.13 -2.09
C GLU A 82 -24.58 13.36 -3.42
N SER A 83 -25.48 13.76 -4.32
CA SER A 83 -25.61 13.16 -5.65
C SER A 83 -24.35 13.38 -6.50
N LEU A 84 -23.75 14.57 -6.44
CA LEU A 84 -22.53 14.91 -7.19
C LEU A 84 -21.29 14.23 -6.59
N GLU A 85 -21.20 14.13 -5.27
CA GLU A 85 -20.12 13.40 -4.58
C GLU A 85 -20.16 11.93 -4.92
N THR A 86 -21.34 11.31 -4.92
CA THR A 86 -21.52 9.92 -5.37
C THR A 86 -21.04 9.72 -6.81
N GLN A 87 -21.36 10.66 -7.71
CA GLN A 87 -20.90 10.62 -9.09
C GLN A 87 -19.39 10.81 -9.20
N LEU A 88 -18.82 11.72 -8.42
CA LEU A 88 -17.37 11.97 -8.37
C LEU A 88 -16.62 10.70 -7.97
N THR A 89 -17.03 10.06 -6.87
CA THR A 89 -16.43 8.79 -6.41
C THR A 89 -16.57 7.68 -7.45
N ALA A 90 -17.73 7.58 -8.11
CA ALA A 90 -17.94 6.60 -9.17
C ALA A 90 -17.00 6.81 -10.38
N ILE A 91 -16.77 8.06 -10.78
CA ILE A 91 -15.86 8.40 -11.89
C ILE A 91 -14.40 8.14 -11.49
N GLU A 92 -14.01 8.49 -10.27
CA GLU A 92 -12.66 8.23 -9.75
C GLU A 92 -12.37 6.71 -9.70
N SER A 93 -13.31 5.92 -9.20
CA SER A 93 -13.22 4.45 -9.21
C SER A 93 -13.15 3.89 -10.63
N ALA A 94 -13.98 4.38 -11.54
CA ALA A 94 -13.96 3.96 -12.94
C ALA A 94 -12.62 4.29 -13.62
N ASN A 95 -12.00 5.43 -13.29
CA ASN A 95 -10.70 5.81 -13.83
C ASN A 95 -9.59 4.89 -13.30
N LEU A 96 -9.60 4.57 -12.00
CA LEU A 96 -8.67 3.59 -11.41
C LEU A 96 -8.81 2.22 -12.09
N ASN A 97 -10.03 1.72 -12.21
CA ASN A 97 -10.31 0.43 -12.86
C ASN A 97 -9.82 0.43 -14.32
N LEU A 98 -9.99 1.53 -15.05
CA LEU A 98 -9.48 1.68 -16.41
C LEU A 98 -7.95 1.59 -16.46
N GLU A 99 -7.24 2.18 -15.50
CA GLU A 99 -5.78 2.11 -15.40
C GLU A 99 -5.30 0.70 -15.06
N THR A 100 -5.94 0.02 -14.10
CA THR A 100 -5.68 -1.40 -13.80
C THR A 100 -5.87 -2.27 -15.04
N MET A 101 -6.97 -2.10 -15.76
CA MET A 101 -7.24 -2.85 -16.99
C MET A 101 -6.20 -2.59 -18.09
N LYS A 102 -5.66 -1.36 -18.20
CA LYS A 102 -4.57 -1.05 -19.13
C LYS A 102 -3.29 -1.79 -18.74
N ALA A 103 -2.93 -1.80 -17.45
CA ALA A 103 -1.76 -2.52 -16.94
C ALA A 103 -1.89 -4.03 -17.19
N MET A 104 -3.07 -4.61 -16.88
CA MET A 104 -3.36 -6.01 -17.16
C MET A 104 -3.23 -6.34 -18.66
N LYS A 105 -3.75 -5.47 -19.54
CA LYS A 105 -3.63 -5.64 -20.99
C LYS A 105 -2.17 -5.59 -21.46
N GLN A 106 -1.36 -4.71 -20.87
CA GLN A 106 0.06 -4.64 -21.18
C GLN A 106 0.81 -5.89 -20.70
N GLY A 107 0.53 -6.36 -19.48
CA GLY A 107 1.07 -7.62 -18.97
C GLY A 107 0.67 -8.81 -19.84
N ALA A 108 -0.61 -8.92 -20.22
CA ALA A 108 -1.08 -9.96 -21.14
C ALA A 108 -0.38 -9.92 -22.50
N LYS A 109 -0.09 -8.71 -23.03
CA LYS A 109 0.68 -8.56 -24.27
C LYS A 109 2.13 -9.02 -24.10
N ALA A 110 2.79 -8.67 -22.99
CA ALA A 110 4.14 -9.12 -22.68
C ALA A 110 4.20 -10.64 -22.53
N MET A 111 3.27 -11.25 -21.78
CA MET A 111 3.13 -12.70 -21.65
C MET A 111 2.90 -13.38 -23.01
N LYS A 112 2.06 -12.79 -23.87
CA LYS A 112 1.84 -13.29 -25.23
C LYS A 112 3.09 -13.21 -26.09
N GLN A 113 3.95 -12.21 -25.88
CA GLN A 113 5.22 -12.11 -26.61
C GLN A 113 6.23 -13.15 -26.10
N ILE A 114 6.38 -13.28 -24.77
CA ILE A 114 7.23 -14.31 -24.15
C ILE A 114 6.80 -15.69 -24.66
N HIS A 115 5.53 -16.07 -24.51
CA HIS A 115 5.04 -17.37 -24.93
C HIS A 115 4.87 -17.50 -26.46
N GLY A 116 4.68 -16.40 -27.18
CA GLY A 116 4.59 -16.39 -28.64
C GLY A 116 5.95 -16.57 -29.32
N ASP A 117 7.05 -16.29 -28.64
CA ASP A 117 8.38 -16.69 -29.08
C ASP A 117 8.65 -18.19 -28.79
N PHE A 118 7.93 -18.78 -27.83
CA PHE A 118 7.83 -20.23 -27.53
C PHE A 118 6.63 -20.88 -28.27
N ASN A 119 6.55 -20.74 -29.60
CA ASN A 119 5.58 -21.49 -30.40
C ASN A 119 5.70 -23.00 -30.09
N VAL A 120 4.57 -23.73 -30.04
CA VAL A 120 4.53 -25.19 -29.83
C VAL A 120 5.53 -25.91 -30.75
N ASP A 121 5.66 -25.47 -32.00
CA ASP A 121 6.62 -26.01 -32.96
C ASP A 121 8.09 -25.92 -32.50
N LYS A 122 8.47 -24.84 -31.79
CA LYS A 122 9.81 -24.71 -31.21
C LYS A 122 9.97 -25.55 -29.94
N VAL A 123 8.90 -25.77 -29.19
CA VAL A 123 8.91 -26.67 -28.03
C VAL A 123 9.10 -28.12 -28.49
N ASP A 124 8.39 -28.53 -29.54
CA ASP A 124 8.58 -29.84 -30.16
C ASP A 124 10.01 -30.01 -30.69
N GLN A 125 10.54 -29.01 -31.38
CA GLN A 125 11.93 -29.02 -31.86
C GLN A 125 12.96 -29.07 -30.72
N THR A 126 12.73 -28.33 -29.62
CA THR A 126 13.59 -28.38 -28.44
C THR A 126 13.51 -29.74 -27.74
N MET A 127 12.34 -30.37 -27.68
CA MET A 127 12.16 -31.71 -27.13
C MET A 127 12.82 -32.79 -27.99
N GLU A 128 12.84 -32.59 -29.31
CA GLU A 128 13.55 -33.46 -30.25
C GLU A 128 15.07 -33.32 -30.07
N ASP A 129 15.59 -32.09 -29.98
CA ASP A 129 17.01 -31.82 -29.66
C ASP A 129 17.42 -32.41 -28.29
N ILE A 130 16.54 -32.35 -27.29
CA ILE A 130 16.77 -32.95 -25.97
C ILE A 130 16.83 -34.49 -26.08
N ARG A 131 15.92 -35.12 -26.82
CA ARG A 131 15.96 -36.57 -27.03
C ARG A 131 17.23 -36.99 -27.75
N GLU A 132 17.63 -36.25 -28.78
CA GLU A 132 18.87 -36.49 -29.53
C GLU A 132 20.11 -36.35 -28.63
N GLN A 133 20.12 -35.36 -27.72
CA GLN A 133 21.19 -35.21 -26.72
C GLN A 133 21.19 -36.29 -25.64
N VAL A 134 20.01 -36.77 -25.20
CA VAL A 134 19.91 -37.87 -24.25
C VAL A 134 20.38 -39.17 -24.89
N GLU A 135 19.98 -39.45 -26.14
CA GLU A 135 20.46 -40.61 -26.90
C GLU A 135 21.97 -40.53 -27.14
N LEU A 136 22.50 -39.36 -27.50
CA LEU A 136 23.95 -39.14 -27.61
C LEU A 136 24.66 -39.33 -26.28
N SER A 137 24.08 -38.87 -25.17
CA SER A 137 24.64 -39.05 -23.84
C SER A 137 24.61 -40.51 -23.40
N GLU A 138 23.58 -41.27 -23.76
CA GLU A 138 23.52 -42.72 -23.52
C GLU A 138 24.54 -43.46 -24.40
N GLU A 139 24.70 -43.08 -25.67
CA GLU A 139 25.71 -43.65 -26.57
C GLU A 139 27.15 -43.33 -26.10
N ILE A 140 27.39 -42.11 -25.61
CA ILE A 140 28.66 -41.72 -24.97
C ILE A 140 28.86 -42.50 -23.68
N SER A 141 27.82 -42.63 -22.84
CA SER A 141 27.89 -43.41 -21.61
C SER A 141 28.19 -44.88 -21.91
N ASP A 142 27.56 -45.49 -22.90
CA ASP A 142 27.84 -46.86 -23.38
C ASP A 142 29.23 -47.00 -24.02
N ALA A 143 29.72 -45.97 -24.70
CA ALA A 143 31.06 -45.95 -25.30
C ALA A 143 32.16 -45.78 -24.25
N ILE A 144 31.92 -45.00 -23.20
CA ILE A 144 32.83 -44.76 -22.07
C ILE A 144 32.78 -45.91 -21.07
N SER A 145 31.60 -46.49 -20.83
CA SER A 145 31.41 -47.62 -19.91
C SER A 145 31.80 -48.98 -20.51
N ARG A 146 32.28 -49.02 -21.77
CA ARG A 146 33.12 -50.13 -22.24
C ARG A 146 34.36 -50.20 -21.34
N PRO A 147 34.49 -51.20 -20.45
CA PRO A 147 35.51 -51.14 -19.42
C PRO A 147 36.88 -51.33 -20.08
N LEU A 148 37.67 -50.26 -20.11
CA LEU A 148 39.12 -50.36 -20.20
C LEU A 148 39.67 -50.21 -18.78
N GLY A 149 39.72 -51.34 -18.08
CA GLY A 149 40.49 -51.46 -16.85
C GLY A 149 39.73 -51.10 -15.57
N ASN A 150 39.83 -52.03 -14.63
CA ASN A 150 39.59 -51.84 -13.20
C ASN A 150 40.40 -50.64 -12.67
N ASP A 151 39.77 -49.77 -11.88
CA ASP A 151 40.40 -49.09 -10.74
C ASP A 151 39.33 -49.12 -9.62
N LEU A 152 39.34 -50.13 -8.73
CA LEU A 152 40.20 -50.21 -7.53
C LEU A 152 40.17 -48.92 -6.70
N ILE A 153 38.97 -48.41 -6.42
CA ILE A 153 38.75 -47.59 -5.23
C ILE A 153 38.75 -48.54 -4.04
N ASP A 154 39.68 -48.35 -3.11
CA ASP A 154 39.72 -49.12 -1.87
C ASP A 154 38.65 -48.54 -0.92
N GLU A 155 37.54 -49.27 -0.77
CA GLU A 155 36.41 -48.83 0.07
C GLU A 155 36.84 -48.65 1.54
N ASP A 156 37.89 -49.34 1.99
CA ASP A 156 38.42 -49.23 3.36
C ASP A 156 39.10 -47.86 3.60
N GLU A 157 39.77 -47.29 2.59
CA GLU A 157 40.39 -45.94 2.67
C GLU A 157 39.29 -44.86 2.74
N LEU A 158 38.20 -45.06 2.01
CA LEU A 158 37.06 -44.14 1.98
C LEU A 158 36.29 -44.13 3.30
N ASP A 159 36.15 -45.30 3.94
CA ASP A 159 35.51 -45.43 5.25
C ASP A 159 36.35 -44.78 6.37
N GLU A 160 37.69 -44.88 6.31
CA GLU A 160 38.59 -44.16 7.23
C GLU A 160 38.47 -42.64 7.06
N GLU A 161 38.47 -42.13 5.83
CA GLU A 161 38.30 -40.70 5.55
C GLU A 161 36.94 -40.19 6.07
N LEU A 162 35.87 -40.96 5.87
CA LEU A 162 34.54 -40.63 6.37
C LEU A 162 34.48 -40.58 7.91
N ALA A 163 35.13 -41.52 8.58
CA ALA A 163 35.20 -41.55 10.04
C ALA A 163 35.94 -40.32 10.61
N MET A 164 37.02 -39.87 9.95
CA MET A 164 37.73 -38.67 10.35
C MET A 164 36.87 -37.41 10.25
N LEU A 165 36.12 -37.25 9.16
CA LEU A 165 35.22 -36.10 8.96
C LEU A 165 34.10 -36.05 10.00
N GLN A 166 33.55 -37.20 10.39
CA GLN A 166 32.51 -37.27 11.42
C GLN A 166 33.03 -36.85 12.81
N GLN A 167 34.26 -37.24 13.15
CA GLN A 167 34.88 -36.86 14.42
C GLN A 167 35.15 -35.35 14.49
N GLU A 168 35.62 -34.74 13.40
CA GLU A 168 35.83 -33.30 13.30
C GLU A 168 34.52 -32.51 13.52
N GLU A 169 33.41 -32.97 12.95
CA GLU A 169 32.11 -32.34 13.14
C GLU A 169 31.63 -32.42 14.61
N LEU A 170 31.85 -33.55 15.28
CA LEU A 170 31.47 -33.72 16.69
C LEU A 170 32.28 -32.81 17.62
N ASP A 171 33.58 -32.67 17.39
CA ASP A 171 34.46 -31.81 18.18
C ASP A 171 34.10 -30.32 18.02
N SER A 172 33.68 -29.92 16.81
CA SER A 172 33.16 -28.56 16.53
C SER A 172 31.88 -28.24 17.33
N LYS A 173 31.01 -29.22 17.56
CA LYS A 173 29.77 -29.05 18.34
C LYS A 173 30.04 -28.99 19.85
N MET A 174 31.03 -29.73 20.35
CA MET A 174 31.40 -29.75 21.77
C MET A 174 32.09 -28.46 22.25
N THR A 175 32.89 -27.81 21.40
CA THR A 175 33.57 -26.55 21.74
C THR A 175 32.61 -25.38 21.94
N ASN A 176 31.46 -25.36 21.26
CA ASN A 176 30.41 -24.34 21.45
C ASN A 176 29.66 -24.44 22.78
N THR A 177 29.70 -25.59 23.48
CA THR A 177 28.86 -25.82 24.68
C THR A 177 29.56 -25.41 26.00
N LYS A 178 30.90 -25.24 26.00
CA LYS A 178 31.69 -24.92 27.21
C LYS A 178 31.75 -23.44 27.59
N GLN A 179 31.18 -22.53 26.79
CA GLN A 179 31.26 -21.07 27.04
C GLN A 179 30.12 -20.48 27.89
N GLN A 180 29.13 -21.27 28.35
CA GLN A 180 27.90 -20.74 28.99
C GLN A 180 27.79 -20.93 30.52
N GLN A 181 28.83 -21.35 31.24
CA GLN A 181 28.71 -21.60 32.70
C GLN A 181 29.81 -20.95 33.55
N GLN A 182 30.01 -19.62 33.52
CA GLN A 182 30.63 -18.90 34.65
C GLN A 182 30.17 -17.44 34.69
N VAL A 183 29.23 -17.07 35.58
CA VAL A 183 29.31 -15.95 36.56
C VAL A 183 27.97 -15.60 37.23
N LYS A 184 27.91 -15.76 38.56
CA LYS A 184 27.15 -14.99 39.59
C LYS A 184 28.19 -14.69 40.70
N PRO A 185 28.12 -13.63 41.57
CA PRO A 185 26.92 -13.23 42.34
C PRO A 185 26.78 -11.74 42.85
N GLN A 186 25.57 -11.44 43.38
CA GLN A 186 25.15 -10.61 44.54
C GLN A 186 25.46 -9.10 44.72
N LEU A 187 24.40 -8.32 45.03
CA LEU A 187 24.39 -6.94 45.56
C LEU A 187 24.06 -6.92 47.07
N GLU A 188 24.75 -6.05 47.83
CA GLU A 188 24.48 -5.73 49.23
C GLU A 188 23.93 -4.29 49.45
N SER A 189 22.80 -4.23 50.15
CA SER A 189 22.33 -3.35 51.24
C SER A 189 22.95 -1.95 51.58
N SER A 190 22.06 -0.93 51.63
CA SER A 190 21.78 -0.01 52.77
C SER A 190 22.43 1.39 52.98
N THR A 191 21.53 2.37 53.19
CA THR A 191 21.47 3.45 54.22
C THR A 191 22.05 4.88 54.02
N ASN A 192 21.14 5.86 54.22
CA ASN A 192 21.16 7.05 55.12
C ASN A 192 21.74 8.46 54.75
N VAL A 193 20.79 9.42 54.67
CA VAL A 193 20.64 10.79 55.24
C VAL A 193 21.64 11.97 55.02
N THR A 194 21.12 13.06 54.45
CA THR A 194 20.88 14.44 55.02
C THR A 194 21.49 15.68 54.31
N LYS A 195 20.61 16.68 54.08
CA LYS A 195 20.69 18.14 54.40
C LYS A 195 21.03 19.22 53.32
N HIS A 196 20.07 20.19 53.22
CA HIS A 196 20.14 21.62 52.83
C HIS A 196 20.23 21.96 51.31
N LYS A 197 19.54 22.95 50.68
CA LYS A 197 18.91 24.26 51.04
C LYS A 197 17.93 24.70 49.89
N LEU A 198 16.90 25.52 50.17
CA LEU A 198 15.99 26.21 49.21
C LEU A 198 16.57 27.58 48.71
N PRO A 199 15.90 28.39 47.85
CA PRO A 199 15.35 28.18 46.49
C PRO A 199 15.77 29.31 45.48
N ASP A 200 15.57 29.15 44.16
CA ASP A 200 15.21 30.28 43.25
C ASP A 200 14.61 29.80 41.90
N VAL A 201 13.88 30.70 41.23
CA VAL A 201 12.74 30.55 40.29
C VAL A 201 13.01 29.99 38.85
N PRO A 202 11.99 29.80 37.98
CA PRO A 202 11.75 28.56 37.24
C PRO A 202 12.27 28.56 35.79
N THR A 203 12.83 27.45 35.34
CA THR A 203 13.16 27.28 33.92
C THR A 203 12.88 25.85 33.46
N SER A 204 11.78 25.73 32.70
CA SER A 204 11.46 24.65 31.75
C SER A 204 11.06 23.27 32.28
N LYS A 205 9.86 22.78 31.90
CA LYS A 205 9.63 21.69 30.92
C LYS A 205 8.16 21.23 31.00
N VAL A 206 7.40 21.49 29.95
CA VAL A 206 6.30 20.62 29.52
C VAL A 206 6.82 19.94 28.25
N GLU A 207 6.36 18.71 28.01
CA GLU A 207 6.61 17.81 26.87
C GLU A 207 7.42 16.56 27.29
N GLU A 208 6.65 15.56 27.73
CA GLU A 208 6.93 14.15 27.47
C GLU A 208 6.68 13.94 25.96
N ASP A 209 7.75 13.99 25.17
CA ASP A 209 7.78 13.46 23.81
C ASP A 209 8.34 12.04 23.90
N GLU A 210 7.46 11.05 23.95
CA GLU A 210 7.77 9.66 23.61
C GLU A 210 6.55 9.09 22.88
N GLU A 211 6.40 9.44 21.59
CA GLU A 211 5.60 8.70 20.61
C GLU A 211 5.84 9.27 19.17
N GLU A 212 7.11 9.47 18.78
CA GLU A 212 7.49 9.75 17.38
C GLU A 212 8.64 8.85 16.88
N GLU A 213 8.88 7.71 17.53
CA GLU A 213 9.75 6.66 16.96
C GLU A 213 9.02 5.81 15.88
N ASP A 214 7.73 6.06 15.61
CA ASP A 214 6.90 5.22 14.74
C ASP A 214 6.76 5.68 13.27
N GLU A 215 7.12 6.92 12.92
CA GLU A 215 6.98 7.41 11.53
C GLU A 215 8.23 7.13 10.69
N ASP A 216 9.42 7.41 11.23
CA ASP A 216 10.68 7.24 10.50
C ASP A 216 11.03 5.77 10.25
N GLU A 217 10.81 4.90 11.25
CA GLU A 217 11.11 3.47 11.12
C GLU A 217 10.12 2.76 10.17
N LYS A 218 8.88 3.27 10.09
CA LYS A 218 7.86 2.78 9.18
C LYS A 218 8.12 3.22 7.74
N ALA A 219 8.52 4.47 7.53
CA ALA A 219 8.97 4.96 6.23
C ALA A 219 10.20 4.20 5.72
N LEU A 220 11.14 3.86 6.61
CA LEU A 220 12.33 3.07 6.26
C LEU A 220 11.96 1.64 5.82
N ARG A 221 10.99 1.00 6.51
CA ARG A 221 10.50 -0.34 6.17
C ARG A 221 9.76 -0.38 4.85
N GLU A 222 8.95 0.63 4.58
CA GLU A 222 8.18 0.75 3.34
C GLU A 222 9.11 0.98 2.15
N LEU A 223 10.14 1.81 2.31
CA LEU A 223 11.13 2.09 1.27
C LEU A 223 12.07 0.89 1.03
N GLN A 224 12.40 0.12 2.07
CA GLN A 224 13.16 -1.14 1.92
C GLN A 224 12.33 -2.26 1.25
N ALA A 225 11.03 -2.32 1.52
CA ALA A 225 10.13 -3.27 0.87
C ALA A 225 9.86 -2.91 -0.60
N GLU A 226 9.81 -1.61 -0.92
CA GLU A 226 9.67 -1.13 -2.30
C GLU A 226 10.96 -1.27 -3.13
N MET A 227 12.12 -1.23 -2.48
CA MET A 227 13.42 -1.42 -3.14
C MET A 227 13.95 -2.86 -3.13
N GLY A 228 13.23 -3.80 -2.50
CA GLY A 228 13.51 -5.23 -2.58
C GLY A 228 13.13 -5.82 -3.93
N MET A 229 14.07 -5.77 -4.88
CA MET A 229 14.36 -6.93 -5.74
C MET A 229 15.29 -7.88 -5.00
#